data_AF-D8R0U8-F1
#
_entry.id   AF-D8R0U8-F1
#
_cell.length_a   1.000
_cell.length_b   1.000
_cell.length_c   1.000
_cell.angle_alpha   90.00
_cell.angle_beta   90.00
_cell.angle_gamma   90.00
#
_symmetry.space_group_name_H-M   'P 1'
#
loop_
_entity.id
_entity.type
_entity.pdbx_description
1 polymer ?
#
loop_
_entity_poly.entity_id
_entity_poly.type
_entity_poly.pdbx_seq_one_letter_code
_entity_poly.pdbx_strand_id
1 'polypeptide(L)'
;MEERDWQEELHLRREAMALWAAMVAERNLPSQFLDVASAHAIEEALKGLTHVRLDREHILLLEPAFFLCLRNLTSLYLQENELTTLNGIEAAKHLQFLTVSGNHLTSLQGLQSLPKLAFLDASNNSISHVDPDLELPKSLMFLNISQNQCCKLQSHLEEKLKTALPKLKELRMRSADADTKRAR
;
A
#
# COMPACT_ATOMS: atom_id res chain seq x y z
N MET A 1 13.58 -34.82 -8.54
CA MET A 1 14.12 -33.46 -8.76
C MET A 1 13.14 -32.41 -8.24
N GLU A 2 11.83 -32.69 -8.28
CA GLU A 2 10.76 -31.81 -7.78
C GLU A 2 10.79 -31.57 -6.24
N GLU A 3 11.05 -32.59 -5.40
CA GLU A 3 11.05 -32.39 -3.93
C GLU A 3 12.14 -31.47 -3.37
N ARG A 4 13.30 -31.38 -4.05
CA ARG A 4 14.38 -30.46 -3.63
C ARG A 4 14.03 -29.00 -3.94
N ASP A 5 13.36 -28.79 -5.07
CA ASP A 5 12.87 -27.48 -5.51
C ASP A 5 11.84 -26.91 -4.52
N TRP A 6 10.92 -27.77 -4.03
CA TRP A 6 9.92 -27.37 -3.04
C TRP A 6 10.52 -26.99 -1.68
N GLN A 7 11.54 -27.70 -1.21
CA GLN A 7 12.18 -27.38 0.08
C GLN A 7 13.00 -26.10 0.01
N GLU A 8 13.69 -25.87 -1.10
CA GLU A 8 14.46 -24.65 -1.34
C GLU A 8 13.53 -23.43 -1.47
N GLU A 9 12.42 -23.56 -2.20
CA GLU A 9 11.40 -22.52 -2.29
C GLU A 9 10.76 -22.22 -0.91
N LEU A 10 10.47 -23.25 -0.11
CA LEU A 10 9.98 -23.09 1.26
C LEU A 10 10.98 -22.38 2.18
N HIS A 11 12.28 -22.66 2.01
CA HIS A 11 13.33 -22.01 2.78
C HIS A 11 13.44 -20.53 2.45
N LEU A 12 13.51 -20.19 1.15
CA LEU A 12 13.56 -18.81 0.67
C LEU A 12 12.34 -18.00 1.13
N ARG A 13 11.14 -18.60 1.09
CA ARG A 13 9.93 -17.97 1.61
C ARG A 13 10.00 -17.70 3.11
N ARG A 14 10.60 -18.59 3.90
CA ARG A 14 10.79 -18.39 5.35
C ARG A 14 11.79 -17.29 5.64
N GLU A 15 12.88 -17.23 4.90
CA GLU A 15 13.89 -16.18 5.05
C GLU A 15 13.33 -14.81 4.67
N ALA A 16 12.62 -14.71 3.54
CA ALA A 16 11.94 -13.49 3.13
C ALA A 16 10.94 -13.03 4.22
N MET A 17 10.15 -13.95 4.76
CA MET A 17 9.23 -13.65 5.87
C MET A 17 9.96 -13.13 7.12
N ALA A 18 11.10 -13.71 7.47
CA ALA A 18 11.90 -13.27 8.61
C ALA A 18 12.48 -11.86 8.39
N LEU A 19 12.96 -11.57 7.17
CA LEU A 19 13.46 -10.24 6.80
C LEU A 19 12.36 -9.17 6.89
N TRP A 20 11.17 -9.46 6.35
CA TRP A 20 10.03 -8.55 6.46
C TRP A 20 9.60 -8.35 7.92
N ALA A 21 9.53 -9.42 8.71
CA ALA A 21 9.19 -9.32 10.13
C ALA A 21 10.21 -8.47 10.91
N ALA A 22 11.51 -8.65 10.63
CA ALA A 22 12.58 -7.86 11.24
C ALA A 22 12.48 -6.38 10.86
N MET A 23 12.36 -6.07 9.57
CA MET A 23 12.20 -4.69 9.08
C MET A 23 10.99 -4.00 9.73
N VAL A 24 9.84 -4.68 9.81
CA VAL A 24 8.63 -4.12 10.42
C VAL A 24 8.84 -3.92 11.92
N ALA A 25 9.44 -4.89 12.60
CA ALA A 25 9.74 -4.79 14.02
C ALA A 25 10.66 -3.60 14.31
N GLU A 26 11.75 -3.45 13.59
CA GLU A 26 12.71 -2.34 13.73
C GLU A 26 12.07 -0.97 13.52
N ARG A 27 11.11 -0.87 12.61
CA ARG A 27 10.44 0.39 12.28
C ARG A 27 9.26 0.73 13.17
N ASN A 28 8.64 -0.26 13.82
CA ASN A 28 7.35 -0.08 14.50
C ASN A 28 7.36 -0.46 15.98
N LEU A 29 8.40 -1.14 16.46
CA LEU A 29 8.55 -1.51 17.86
C LEU A 29 9.71 -0.73 18.50
N PRO A 30 9.68 -0.48 19.82
CA PRO A 30 10.77 0.19 20.51
C PRO A 30 12.08 -0.60 20.42
N SER A 31 13.22 0.05 20.12
CA SER A 31 14.52 -0.63 20.04
C SER A 31 14.87 -1.37 21.33
N GLN A 32 14.62 -0.75 22.48
CA GLN A 32 14.80 -1.34 23.81
C GLN A 32 13.98 -2.62 24.05
N PHE A 33 12.87 -2.80 23.33
CA PHE A 33 12.11 -4.05 23.35
C PHE A 33 12.81 -5.10 22.48
N LEU A 34 13.24 -4.73 21.27
CA LEU A 34 13.92 -5.63 20.33
C LEU A 34 15.25 -6.17 20.89
N ASP A 35 15.98 -5.37 21.66
CA ASP A 35 17.27 -5.74 22.25
C ASP A 35 17.17 -6.96 23.21
N VAL A 36 15.98 -7.16 23.81
CA VAL A 36 15.76 -8.20 24.84
C VAL A 36 14.64 -9.18 24.48
N ALA A 37 13.86 -8.91 23.43
CA ALA A 37 12.72 -9.73 23.05
C ALA A 37 13.17 -11.03 22.36
N SER A 38 12.47 -12.12 22.66
CA SER A 38 12.58 -13.35 21.88
C SER A 38 11.87 -13.20 20.54
N ALA A 39 12.23 -14.03 19.56
CA ALA A 39 11.53 -14.08 18.27
C ALA A 39 10.01 -14.27 18.44
N HIS A 40 9.60 -15.12 19.38
CA HIS A 40 8.18 -15.34 19.68
C HIS A 40 7.49 -14.07 20.23
N ALA A 41 8.16 -13.32 21.11
CA ALA A 41 7.62 -12.07 21.63
C ALA A 41 7.49 -11.00 20.53
N ILE A 42 8.43 -10.95 19.59
CA ILE A 42 8.34 -10.08 18.42
C ILE A 42 7.15 -10.48 17.55
N GLU A 43 6.99 -11.77 17.22
CA GLU A 43 5.85 -12.25 16.43
C GLU A 43 4.50 -11.92 17.07
N GLU A 44 4.36 -12.10 18.38
CA GLU A 44 3.14 -11.72 19.10
C GLU A 44 2.89 -10.20 19.08
N ALA A 45 3.95 -9.40 19.23
CA ALA A 45 3.84 -7.95 19.13
C ALA A 45 3.40 -7.51 17.72
N LEU A 46 3.95 -8.12 16.66
CA LEU A 46 3.57 -7.85 15.27
C LEU A 46 2.09 -8.14 15.00
N LYS A 47 1.52 -9.21 15.59
CA LYS A 47 0.08 -9.52 15.47
C LYS A 47 -0.81 -8.43 16.06
N GLY A 48 -0.32 -7.71 17.08
CA GLY A 48 -1.03 -6.61 17.73
C GLY A 48 -0.94 -5.28 16.97
N LEU A 49 -0.09 -5.17 15.95
CA LEU A 49 0.09 -3.91 15.23
C LEU A 49 -1.15 -3.56 14.42
N THR A 50 -1.63 -2.34 14.64
CA THR A 50 -2.74 -1.73 13.88
C THR A 50 -2.25 -0.68 12.90
N HIS A 51 -1.07 -0.12 13.15
CA HIS A 51 -0.41 0.91 12.36
C HIS A 51 1.00 0.43 12.04
N VAL A 52 1.32 0.34 10.75
CA VAL A 52 2.64 -0.07 10.28
C VAL A 52 3.21 0.99 9.36
N ARG A 53 4.40 1.48 9.73
CA ARG A 53 5.22 2.41 9.00
C ARG A 53 6.38 1.69 8.35
N LEU A 54 6.45 1.82 7.04
CA LEU A 54 7.48 1.31 6.16
C LEU A 54 7.81 2.36 5.10
N ASP A 55 7.76 3.64 5.50
CA ASP A 55 8.11 4.75 4.62
C ASP A 55 9.62 4.90 4.46
N ARG A 56 10.07 5.10 3.21
CA ARG A 56 11.50 5.25 2.84
C ARG A 56 12.38 4.03 3.09
N GLU A 57 11.84 2.84 2.84
CA GLU A 57 12.54 1.56 3.04
C GLU A 57 13.01 0.92 1.72
N HIS A 58 12.99 1.67 0.61
CA HIS A 58 13.36 1.18 -0.74
C HIS A 58 12.62 -0.10 -1.15
N ILE A 59 11.34 -0.23 -0.78
CA ILE A 59 10.56 -1.43 -1.08
C ILE A 59 10.12 -1.42 -2.55
N LEU A 60 10.46 -2.47 -3.30
CA LEU A 60 10.08 -2.64 -4.72
C LEU A 60 8.76 -3.41 -4.91
N LEU A 61 8.48 -4.37 -4.03
CA LEU A 61 7.32 -5.26 -4.12
C LEU A 61 6.80 -5.60 -2.72
N LEU A 62 5.49 -5.74 -2.58
CA LEU A 62 4.86 -6.24 -1.37
C LEU A 62 4.79 -7.77 -1.41
N GLU A 63 5.26 -8.42 -0.36
CA GLU A 63 5.10 -9.87 -0.22
C GLU A 63 3.74 -10.21 0.41
N PRO A 64 2.84 -10.99 -0.23
CA PRO A 64 1.51 -11.28 0.34
C PRO A 64 1.57 -11.97 1.70
N ALA A 65 2.60 -12.80 1.91
CA ALA A 65 2.79 -13.55 3.14
C ALA A 65 3.05 -12.62 4.34
N PHE A 66 3.61 -11.42 4.13
CA PHE A 66 3.84 -10.42 5.18
C PHE A 66 2.53 -9.99 5.85
N PHE A 67 1.43 -9.85 5.09
CA PHE A 67 0.13 -9.45 5.65
C PHE A 67 -0.53 -10.54 6.50
N LEU A 68 -0.12 -11.81 6.39
CA LEU A 68 -0.69 -12.92 7.18
C LEU A 68 -0.41 -12.79 8.68
N CYS A 69 0.70 -12.13 9.03
CA CYS A 69 1.11 -11.88 10.41
C CYS A 69 0.47 -10.62 10.99
N LEU A 70 0.13 -9.64 10.15
CA LEU A 70 -0.44 -8.36 10.55
C LEU A 70 -1.98 -8.35 10.53
N ARG A 71 -2.58 -9.29 11.26
CA ARG A 71 -4.04 -9.53 11.19
C ARG A 71 -4.89 -8.35 11.65
N ASN A 72 -4.34 -7.46 12.47
CA ASN A 72 -5.06 -6.28 12.97
C ASN A 72 -4.69 -4.99 12.24
N LEU A 73 -3.96 -5.08 11.12
CA LEU A 73 -3.51 -3.91 10.38
C LEU A 73 -4.70 -3.10 9.85
N THR A 74 -4.73 -1.83 10.24
CA THR A 74 -5.73 -0.85 9.81
C THR A 74 -5.12 0.33 9.08
N SER A 75 -3.85 0.66 9.34
CA SER A 75 -3.16 1.80 8.75
C SER A 75 -1.78 1.38 8.26
N LEU A 76 -1.51 1.59 6.98
CA LEU A 76 -0.24 1.24 6.35
C LEU A 76 0.37 2.46 5.65
N TYR A 77 1.62 2.76 6.01
CA TYR A 77 2.40 3.87 5.47
C TYR A 77 3.55 3.33 4.64
N LEU A 78 3.49 3.55 3.32
CA LEU A 78 4.45 3.07 2.31
C LEU A 78 4.94 4.21 1.41
N GLN A 79 4.82 5.47 1.86
CA GLN A 79 5.26 6.60 1.06
C GLN A 79 6.77 6.60 0.82
N GLU A 80 7.19 7.16 -0.31
CA GLU A 80 8.60 7.30 -0.71
C GLU A 80 9.35 5.96 -0.76
N ASN A 81 8.70 4.92 -1.32
CA ASN A 81 9.34 3.66 -1.69
C ASN A 81 9.44 3.57 -3.23
N GLU A 82 9.79 2.39 -3.75
CA GLU A 82 10.01 2.14 -5.17
C GLU A 82 8.96 1.17 -5.74
N LEU A 83 7.77 1.11 -5.12
CA LEU A 83 6.70 0.19 -5.51
C LEU A 83 6.22 0.49 -6.92
N THR A 84 6.14 -0.55 -7.75
CA THR A 84 5.59 -0.47 -9.12
C THR A 84 4.19 -1.07 -9.23
N THR A 85 3.80 -1.90 -8.26
CA THR A 85 2.51 -2.57 -8.15
C THR A 85 2.09 -2.70 -6.68
N LEU A 86 0.79 -2.88 -6.45
CA LEU A 86 0.19 -3.17 -5.14
C LEU A 86 -0.22 -4.64 -4.98
N ASN A 87 0.23 -5.54 -5.87
CA ASN A 87 -0.02 -6.97 -5.74
C ASN A 87 0.36 -7.48 -4.34
N GLY A 88 -0.52 -8.27 -3.72
CA GLY A 88 -0.37 -8.78 -2.37
C GLY A 88 -1.10 -7.95 -1.31
N ILE A 89 -1.42 -6.67 -1.58
CA ILE A 89 -2.15 -5.80 -0.64
C ILE A 89 -3.54 -6.38 -0.32
N GLU A 90 -4.13 -7.16 -1.22
CA GLU A 90 -5.45 -7.78 -1.06
C GLU A 90 -5.54 -8.69 0.16
N ALA A 91 -4.42 -9.14 0.72
CA ALA A 91 -4.37 -9.90 1.97
C ALA A 91 -4.71 -9.04 3.21
N ALA A 92 -4.54 -7.71 3.15
CA ALA A 92 -4.79 -6.78 4.24
C ALA A 92 -6.29 -6.42 4.39
N LYS A 93 -7.16 -7.41 4.63
CA LYS A 93 -8.64 -7.27 4.62
C LYS A 93 -9.22 -6.26 5.62
N HIS A 94 -8.45 -5.83 6.61
CA HIS A 94 -8.87 -4.87 7.63
C HIS A 94 -8.31 -3.46 7.43
N LEU A 95 -7.55 -3.24 6.36
CA LEU A 95 -6.93 -1.96 6.05
C LEU A 95 -8.00 -0.89 5.79
N GLN A 96 -7.83 0.25 6.45
CA GLN A 96 -8.71 1.42 6.40
C GLN A 96 -7.97 2.65 5.86
N PHE A 97 -6.68 2.75 6.13
CA PHE A 97 -5.82 3.84 5.70
C PHE A 97 -4.60 3.28 4.95
N LEU A 98 -4.37 3.78 3.75
CA LEU A 98 -3.20 3.45 2.94
C LEU A 98 -2.60 4.73 2.35
N THR A 99 -1.30 4.91 2.53
CA THR A 99 -0.53 5.89 1.76
C THR A 99 0.61 5.19 1.03
N VAL A 100 0.65 5.41 -0.28
CA VAL A 100 1.66 4.92 -1.24
C VAL A 100 2.18 6.10 -2.07
N SER A 101 2.10 7.31 -1.52
CA SER A 101 2.55 8.53 -2.19
C SER A 101 4.04 8.48 -2.51
N GLY A 102 4.46 9.02 -3.66
CA GLY A 102 5.88 9.08 -4.01
C GLY A 102 6.49 7.71 -4.33
N ASN A 103 5.72 6.83 -4.97
CA ASN A 103 6.18 5.54 -5.49
C ASN A 103 6.22 5.58 -7.04
N HIS A 104 6.34 4.41 -7.68
CA HIS A 104 6.37 4.25 -9.14
C HIS A 104 5.19 3.44 -9.66
N LEU A 105 4.05 3.47 -8.96
CA LEU A 105 2.86 2.71 -9.32
C LEU A 105 2.33 3.15 -10.69
N THR A 106 1.91 2.19 -11.50
CA THR A 106 1.31 2.43 -12.83
C THR A 106 -0.19 2.15 -12.88
N SER A 107 -0.72 1.43 -11.88
CA SER A 107 -2.15 1.15 -11.68
C SER A 107 -2.48 1.05 -10.17
N LEU A 108 -3.76 1.01 -9.84
CA LEU A 108 -4.27 0.80 -8.48
C LEU A 108 -4.89 -0.60 -8.30
N GLN A 109 -4.53 -1.53 -9.18
CA GLN A 109 -5.05 -2.90 -9.16
C GLN A 109 -4.73 -3.59 -7.82
N GLY A 110 -5.71 -4.33 -7.30
CA GLY A 110 -5.64 -5.06 -6.02
C GLY A 110 -6.49 -4.40 -4.93
N LEU A 111 -6.66 -3.07 -4.97
CA LEU A 111 -7.36 -2.31 -3.93
C LEU A 111 -8.88 -2.57 -3.89
N GLN A 112 -9.49 -2.99 -5.00
CA GLN A 112 -10.91 -3.34 -5.06
C GLN A 112 -11.30 -4.45 -4.07
N SER A 113 -10.33 -5.27 -3.65
CA SER A 113 -10.49 -6.37 -2.71
C SER A 113 -10.42 -5.96 -1.23
N LEU A 114 -10.31 -4.66 -0.93
CA LEU A 114 -10.17 -4.10 0.41
C LEU A 114 -11.47 -3.42 0.88
N PRO A 115 -12.41 -4.17 1.51
CA PRO A 115 -13.77 -3.70 1.76
C PRO A 115 -13.88 -2.59 2.82
N LYS A 116 -12.80 -2.33 3.57
CA LYS A 116 -12.76 -1.34 4.65
C LYS A 116 -11.91 -0.12 4.31
N LEU A 117 -11.24 -0.10 3.16
CA LEU A 117 -10.34 1.00 2.81
C LEU A 117 -11.15 2.29 2.63
N ALA A 118 -10.89 3.27 3.49
CA ALA A 118 -11.60 4.54 3.55
C ALA A 118 -10.73 5.71 3.10
N PHE A 119 -9.41 5.63 3.32
CA PHE A 119 -8.45 6.66 2.95
C PHE A 119 -7.35 6.07 2.08
N LEU A 120 -7.16 6.66 0.89
CA LEU A 120 -6.09 6.33 -0.02
C LEU A 120 -5.35 7.60 -0.47
N ASP A 121 -4.05 7.65 -0.20
CA ASP A 121 -3.14 8.58 -0.86
C ASP A 121 -2.19 7.82 -1.80
N ALA A 122 -2.43 7.94 -3.11
CA ALA A 122 -1.58 7.44 -4.17
C ALA A 122 -1.03 8.58 -5.03
N SER A 123 -0.86 9.76 -4.43
CA SER A 123 -0.28 10.91 -5.14
C SER A 123 1.17 10.67 -5.57
N ASN A 124 1.62 11.43 -6.55
CA ASN A 124 3.02 11.44 -6.98
C ASN A 124 3.51 10.03 -7.37
N ASN A 125 2.78 9.41 -8.30
CA ASN A 125 3.06 8.11 -8.88
C ASN A 125 3.00 8.23 -10.43
N SER A 126 3.16 7.09 -11.12
CA SER A 126 3.13 7.02 -12.59
C SER A 126 1.82 6.41 -13.12
N ILE A 127 0.71 6.56 -12.39
CA ILE A 127 -0.57 5.95 -12.76
C ILE A 127 -1.11 6.64 -14.00
N SER A 128 -1.22 5.92 -15.11
CA SER A 128 -1.64 6.47 -16.41
C SER A 128 -3.13 6.27 -16.69
N HIS A 129 -3.73 5.25 -16.08
CA HIS A 129 -5.13 4.95 -16.18
C HIS A 129 -5.67 4.47 -14.83
N VAL A 130 -6.90 4.85 -14.51
CA VAL A 130 -7.67 4.33 -13.39
C VAL A 130 -9.06 3.96 -13.88
N ASP A 131 -9.46 2.71 -13.64
CA ASP A 131 -10.85 2.29 -13.72
C ASP A 131 -11.47 2.20 -12.30
N PRO A 132 -12.33 3.14 -11.90
CA PRO A 132 -12.94 3.16 -10.57
C PRO A 132 -13.83 1.97 -10.22
N ASP A 133 -14.33 1.25 -11.23
CA ASP A 133 -15.21 0.09 -11.01
C ASP A 133 -14.42 -1.21 -10.84
N LEU A 134 -13.21 -1.27 -11.39
CA LEU A 134 -12.34 -2.45 -11.34
C LEU A 134 -11.22 -2.35 -10.31
N GLU A 135 -10.71 -1.15 -10.04
CA GLU A 135 -9.50 -0.95 -9.22
C GLU A 135 -9.80 -0.42 -7.82
N LEU A 136 -10.90 0.31 -7.61
CA LEU A 136 -11.15 1.03 -6.36
C LEU A 136 -12.28 0.42 -5.52
N PRO A 137 -12.10 0.28 -4.20
CA PRO A 137 -13.15 -0.21 -3.34
C PRO A 137 -14.21 0.88 -3.07
N LYS A 138 -15.48 0.48 -3.06
CA LYS A 138 -16.64 1.37 -2.85
C LYS A 138 -16.72 1.95 -1.42
N SER A 139 -15.83 1.53 -0.52
CA SER A 139 -15.69 2.03 0.85
C SER A 139 -14.94 3.35 0.95
N LEU A 140 -14.24 3.78 -0.11
CA LEU A 140 -13.41 4.98 -0.09
C LEU A 140 -14.20 6.25 0.24
N MET A 141 -13.64 7.05 1.16
CA MET A 141 -14.15 8.35 1.57
C MET A 141 -13.18 9.48 1.17
N PHE A 142 -11.88 9.19 1.13
CA PHE A 142 -10.85 10.11 0.69
C PHE A 142 -9.97 9.44 -0.35
N LEU A 143 -9.78 10.11 -1.49
CA LEU A 143 -8.89 9.67 -2.56
C LEU A 143 -8.00 10.82 -3.01
N ASN A 144 -6.69 10.62 -2.90
CA ASN A 144 -5.70 11.50 -3.51
C ASN A 144 -4.91 10.74 -4.57
N ILE A 145 -5.09 11.15 -5.84
CA ILE A 145 -4.32 10.65 -6.99
C ILE A 145 -3.63 11.80 -7.72
N SER A 146 -3.45 12.95 -7.04
CA SER A 146 -2.73 14.09 -7.59
C SER A 146 -1.32 13.71 -8.05
N GLN A 147 -0.75 14.47 -8.98
CA GLN A 147 0.59 14.22 -9.52
C GLN A 147 0.73 12.84 -10.19
N ASN A 148 -0.34 12.35 -10.82
CA ASN A 148 -0.32 11.16 -11.68
C ASN A 148 -0.64 11.54 -13.14
N GLN A 149 -0.28 10.65 -14.07
CA GLN A 149 -0.53 10.84 -15.50
C GLN A 149 -2.03 10.75 -15.83
N CYS A 150 -2.80 9.92 -15.11
CA CYS A 150 -4.25 9.75 -15.28
C CYS A 150 -5.03 11.06 -15.14
N CYS A 151 -4.56 11.97 -14.29
CA CYS A 151 -5.17 13.29 -14.10
C CYS A 151 -5.08 14.18 -15.35
N LYS A 152 -4.11 13.91 -16.25
CA LYS A 152 -3.97 14.62 -17.52
C LYS A 152 -4.57 13.82 -18.69
N LEU A 153 -4.44 12.50 -18.65
CA LEU A 153 -4.78 11.62 -19.77
C LEU A 153 -6.27 11.23 -19.81
N GLN A 154 -6.97 11.24 -18.68
CA GLN A 154 -8.37 10.81 -18.60
C GLN A 154 -9.33 11.99 -18.33
N SER A 155 -9.79 12.64 -19.38
CA SER A 155 -10.63 13.85 -19.33
C SER A 155 -11.93 13.72 -18.52
N HIS A 156 -12.47 12.50 -18.37
CA HIS A 156 -13.72 12.22 -17.65
C HIS A 156 -13.51 11.46 -16.33
N LEU A 157 -12.26 11.31 -15.87
CA LEU A 157 -11.97 10.49 -14.69
C LEU A 157 -12.60 11.05 -13.41
N GLU A 158 -12.61 12.38 -13.23
CA GLU A 158 -13.17 13.00 -12.03
C GLU A 158 -14.66 12.67 -11.86
N GLU A 159 -15.45 12.83 -12.92
CA GLU A 159 -16.88 12.51 -12.89
C GLU A 159 -17.12 11.01 -12.71
N LYS A 160 -16.33 10.16 -13.37
CA LYS A 160 -16.38 8.70 -13.16
C LYS A 160 -16.07 8.31 -11.71
N LEU A 161 -15.10 8.94 -11.07
CA LEU A 161 -14.77 8.67 -9.67
C LEU A 161 -15.89 9.08 -8.73
N LYS A 162 -16.50 10.25 -8.95
CA LYS A 162 -17.64 10.73 -8.15
C LYS A 162 -18.88 9.84 -8.30
N THR A 163 -19.15 9.33 -9.50
CA THR A 163 -20.30 8.44 -9.73
C THR A 163 -20.03 7.02 -9.23
N ALA A 164 -18.81 6.51 -9.41
CA ALA A 164 -18.44 5.15 -9.02
C ALA A 164 -18.21 4.97 -7.51
N LEU A 165 -17.85 6.04 -6.77
CA LEU A 165 -17.51 5.97 -5.34
C LEU A 165 -18.56 6.69 -4.49
N PRO A 166 -19.61 5.99 -4.03
CA PRO A 166 -20.77 6.62 -3.39
C PRO A 166 -20.48 7.24 -2.01
N LYS A 167 -19.38 6.84 -1.36
CA LYS A 167 -18.98 7.32 -0.03
C LYS A 167 -17.90 8.41 -0.09
N LEU A 168 -17.45 8.79 -1.30
CA LEU A 168 -16.35 9.73 -1.48
C LEU A 168 -16.76 11.12 -0.99
N LYS A 169 -16.02 11.64 -0.02
CA LYS A 169 -16.20 12.98 0.56
C LYS A 169 -15.16 13.96 0.02
N GLU A 170 -13.96 13.47 -0.24
CA GLU A 170 -12.85 14.31 -0.72
C GLU A 170 -12.08 13.60 -1.82
N LEU A 171 -11.84 14.33 -2.90
CA LEU A 171 -11.10 13.89 -4.08
C LEU A 171 -10.04 14.93 -4.43
N ARG A 172 -8.79 14.49 -4.58
CA ARG A 172 -7.67 15.33 -5.00
C ARG A 172 -7.04 14.76 -6.28
N MET A 173 -7.07 15.54 -7.35
CA MET A 173 -6.61 15.13 -8.70
C MET A 173 -5.75 16.20 -9.41
N ARG A 174 -5.09 17.10 -8.66
CA ARG A 174 -4.26 18.14 -9.28
C ARG A 174 -3.08 17.52 -10.03
N SER A 175 -2.78 18.02 -11.23
CA SER A 175 -1.58 17.63 -11.98
C SER A 175 -0.45 18.65 -11.80
N ALA A 176 0.81 18.21 -11.95
CA ALA A 176 2.02 19.04 -11.78
C ALA A 176 1.97 20.36 -12.55
N ASP A 177 1.38 20.33 -13.74
CA ASP A 177 1.41 21.44 -14.69
C ASP A 177 0.32 22.49 -14.40
N ALA A 178 -0.62 22.19 -13.49
CA ALA A 178 -1.68 23.13 -13.14
C ALA A 178 -1.14 24.35 -12.37
N ASP A 179 -0.01 24.19 -11.67
CA ASP A 179 0.61 25.27 -10.89
C ASP A 179 1.56 26.15 -11.73
N THR A 180 2.13 25.65 -12.82
CA THR A 180 3.02 26.44 -13.69
C THR A 180 2.30 27.44 -14.60
N LYS A 181 0.97 27.33 -14.76
CA LYS A 181 0.16 28.31 -15.52
C LYS A 181 -0.31 29.53 -14.71
N ARG A 182 0.00 29.61 -13.41
CA ARG A 182 -0.31 30.78 -12.56
C ARG A 182 0.85 31.76 -12.38
N ALA A 183 2.00 31.50 -13.01
CA ALA A 183 3.22 32.30 -12.86
C ALA A 183 3.72 32.97 -14.16
N ARG A 184 2.84 33.18 -15.16
CA ARG A 184 3.15 33.96 -16.37
C ARG A 184 2.12 35.03 -16.63
#